data_AF-A0A3D3KV90-F1
#
_entry.id   AF-A0A3D3KV90-F1
#
_cell.length_a   1.000
_cell.length_b   1.000
_cell.length_c   1.000
_cell.angle_alpha   90.00
_cell.angle_beta   90.00
_cell.angle_gamma   90.00
#
_symmetry.space_group_name_H-M   'P 1'
#
loop_
_entity.id
_entity.type
_entity.pdbx_description
1 polymer ?
#
loop_
_entity_poly.entity_id
_entity_poly.type
_entity_poly.pdbx_seq_one_letter_code
_entity_poly.pdbx_strand_id
1 'polypeptide(L)'
;GRGFDRAASEQFGVGYAPQGWDALLKHLRGRGFTDQELKLTGMFSEGNRGIYDRFRGRLIWPIRDIAGDTIGFGARKLYEDDQGPKYLNTPETTLYKKSQVLYGIDLAKRSIAKDRQLVVVEGYTDVMACHLAGITTAVATCGTAFGTEHIKIARRLLSDDGTGGEVIFTFDGDAAGQKAALRAFEEDQRFTAQTYVAVEPTGADPCDLRQSKGDAAVRDLIATRRPLFEFAIKATLRRHNLDTVEGRVAALRESAPVVAQIRDAGIRPAYARELAGWLGMSVEDVSRAVGVAMKRASAGAPAPGTPSAAGAPAPARSAQPGGPGVAAGPASGAVPSYQRPDPRDPVASMERQALEVALQEPALLGGGIWERFSAARFVTPAFQAVHDAMRASGPGLIGEPLRWVEQIMHEVPEPLRPLVSELAVVPLPASTAEAVQKYCKDILSRLFELQITRVKADKMGQLQRLDPAANPEDFQRLNRELMVLEMERRALRSDA
;
A
#
# COMPACT_ATOMS: atom_id res chain seq x y z
N GLY A 1 -37.23 -5.31 -8.17
CA GLY A 1 -36.70 -6.42 -7.36
C GLY A 1 -35.26 -6.70 -7.76
N ARG A 2 -34.49 -7.48 -6.99
CA ARG A 2 -33.03 -7.70 -7.22
C ARG A 2 -32.66 -8.83 -8.20
N GLY A 3 -33.61 -9.33 -8.99
CA GLY A 3 -33.33 -10.35 -10.02
C GLY A 3 -33.03 -11.76 -9.49
N PHE A 4 -33.54 -12.11 -8.31
CA PHE A 4 -33.50 -13.48 -7.78
C PHE A 4 -34.85 -14.16 -8.04
N ASP A 5 -34.85 -15.25 -8.80
CA ASP A 5 -36.04 -16.02 -9.12
C ASP A 5 -36.36 -17.04 -8.00
N ARG A 6 -37.40 -17.85 -8.23
CA ARG A 6 -37.81 -18.87 -7.26
C ARG A 6 -36.75 -19.95 -7.06
N ALA A 7 -36.07 -20.37 -8.13
CA ALA A 7 -35.02 -21.38 -8.04
C ALA A 7 -33.86 -20.91 -7.17
N ALA A 8 -33.43 -19.65 -7.32
CA ALA A 8 -32.47 -19.02 -6.43
C ALA A 8 -33.00 -18.98 -4.99
N SER A 9 -34.24 -18.55 -4.78
CA SER A 9 -34.84 -18.53 -3.43
C SER A 9 -34.79 -19.89 -2.75
N GLU A 10 -35.09 -20.97 -3.48
CA GLU A 10 -35.06 -22.35 -2.98
C GLU A 10 -33.63 -22.84 -2.72
N GLN A 11 -32.69 -22.59 -3.63
CA GLN A 11 -31.27 -22.95 -3.49
C GLN A 11 -30.65 -22.37 -2.20
N PHE A 12 -30.93 -21.10 -1.90
CA PHE A 12 -30.37 -20.41 -0.73
C PHE A 12 -31.27 -20.54 0.52
N GLY A 13 -32.40 -21.24 0.42
CA GLY A 13 -33.37 -21.43 1.50
C GLY A 13 -34.01 -20.13 1.99
N VAL A 14 -34.13 -19.12 1.13
CA VAL A 14 -34.70 -17.82 1.48
C VAL A 14 -36.15 -17.98 1.91
N GLY A 15 -36.50 -17.39 3.04
CA GLY A 15 -37.83 -17.46 3.63
C GLY A 15 -38.37 -16.09 4.04
N TYR A 16 -39.58 -16.08 4.60
CA TYR A 16 -40.21 -14.89 5.15
C TYR A 16 -40.66 -15.17 6.58
N ALA A 17 -40.24 -14.31 7.52
CA ALA A 17 -40.79 -14.30 8.86
C ALA A 17 -42.07 -13.47 8.85
N PRO A 18 -43.25 -14.06 9.12
CA PRO A 18 -44.51 -13.32 9.13
C PRO A 18 -44.49 -12.14 10.11
N GLN A 19 -45.33 -11.14 9.87
CA GLN A 19 -45.66 -10.16 10.90
C GLN A 19 -46.40 -10.84 12.05
N GLY A 20 -46.32 -10.27 13.24
CA GLY A 20 -46.90 -10.85 14.46
C GLY A 20 -45.84 -11.22 15.49
N TRP A 21 -46.27 -11.61 16.69
CA TRP A 21 -45.38 -11.78 17.85
C TRP A 21 -45.05 -13.24 18.18
N ASP A 22 -45.82 -14.21 17.72
CA ASP A 22 -45.75 -15.59 18.22
C ASP A 22 -46.10 -16.67 17.18
N ALA A 23 -45.99 -16.36 15.89
CA ALA A 23 -46.34 -17.30 14.82
C ALA A 23 -45.40 -18.51 14.82
N LEU A 24 -44.08 -18.28 14.86
CA LEU A 24 -43.09 -19.35 14.96
C LEU A 24 -43.15 -20.03 16.33
N LEU A 25 -43.35 -19.25 17.40
CA LEU A 25 -43.47 -19.76 18.76
C LEU A 25 -44.61 -20.79 18.87
N LYS A 26 -45.81 -20.42 18.42
CA LYS A 26 -46.98 -21.32 18.41
C LYS A 26 -46.73 -22.56 17.56
N HIS A 27 -46.11 -22.39 16.39
CA HIS A 27 -45.78 -23.49 15.50
C HIS A 27 -44.85 -24.51 16.19
N LEU A 28 -43.75 -24.06 16.79
CA LEU A 28 -42.78 -24.96 17.42
C LEU A 28 -43.29 -25.56 18.74
N ARG A 29 -44.06 -24.82 19.54
CA ARG A 29 -44.76 -25.41 20.70
C ARG A 29 -45.74 -26.50 20.28
N GLY A 30 -46.47 -26.29 19.19
CA GLY A 30 -47.35 -27.32 18.61
C GLY A 30 -46.60 -28.56 18.11
N ARG A 31 -45.28 -28.47 17.93
CA ARG A 31 -44.38 -29.58 17.59
C ARG A 31 -43.69 -30.20 18.82
N GLY A 32 -43.98 -29.73 20.03
CA GLY A 32 -43.47 -30.28 21.29
C GLY A 32 -42.20 -29.63 21.84
N PHE A 33 -41.68 -28.57 21.21
CA PHE A 33 -40.50 -27.86 21.73
C PHE A 33 -40.84 -27.03 22.97
N THR A 34 -39.99 -27.12 23.99
CA THR A 34 -40.15 -26.41 25.26
C THR A 34 -39.62 -24.98 25.17
N ASP A 35 -40.18 -24.08 25.99
CA ASP A 35 -39.70 -22.70 26.06
C ASP A 35 -38.21 -22.59 26.43
N GLN A 36 -37.69 -23.52 27.24
CA GLN A 36 -36.28 -23.57 27.61
C GLN A 36 -35.39 -23.87 26.39
N GLU A 37 -35.75 -24.84 25.56
CA GLU A 37 -35.02 -25.12 24.32
C GLU A 37 -35.09 -23.95 23.34
N LEU A 38 -36.29 -23.38 23.15
CA LEU A 38 -36.52 -22.29 22.21
C LEU A 38 -35.68 -21.05 22.55
N LYS A 39 -35.53 -20.71 23.83
CA LYS A 39 -34.67 -19.60 24.29
C LYS A 39 -33.20 -19.74 23.89
N LEU A 40 -32.69 -20.97 23.80
CA LEU A 40 -31.29 -21.23 23.45
C LEU A 40 -30.99 -21.03 21.96
N THR A 41 -32.03 -21.01 21.11
CA THR A 41 -31.88 -20.93 19.64
C THR A 41 -31.56 -19.53 19.13
N GLY A 42 -31.82 -18.50 19.92
CA GLY A 42 -31.72 -17.09 19.49
C GLY A 42 -32.80 -16.67 18.48
N MET A 43 -33.79 -17.53 18.18
CA MET A 43 -34.96 -17.19 17.34
C MET A 43 -36.06 -16.46 18.13
N PHE A 44 -35.96 -16.43 19.46
CA PHE A 44 -36.93 -15.83 20.36
C PHE A 44 -36.26 -14.79 21.26
N SER A 45 -37.00 -13.74 21.59
CA SER A 45 -36.62 -12.72 22.57
C SER A 45 -37.56 -12.81 23.77
N GLU A 46 -37.11 -12.35 24.94
CA GLU A 46 -37.92 -12.30 26.15
C GLU A 46 -38.56 -10.91 26.35
N GLY A 47 -39.77 -10.90 26.90
CA GLY A 47 -40.47 -9.71 27.35
C GLY A 47 -41.39 -9.99 28.53
N ASN A 48 -42.13 -8.98 28.97
CA ASN A 48 -42.96 -9.05 30.19
C ASN A 48 -44.06 -10.12 30.16
N ARG A 49 -44.47 -10.57 28.96
CA ARG A 49 -45.52 -11.58 28.76
C ARG A 49 -44.98 -12.96 28.34
N GLY A 50 -43.66 -13.18 28.46
CA GLY A 50 -42.98 -14.40 28.03
C GLY A 50 -42.13 -14.19 26.77
N ILE A 51 -41.75 -15.30 26.14
CA ILE A 51 -40.97 -15.28 24.89
C ILE A 51 -41.83 -14.95 23.68
N TYR A 52 -41.22 -14.34 22.68
CA TYR A 52 -41.86 -13.94 21.43
C TYR A 52 -40.86 -14.04 20.26
N ASP A 53 -41.38 -14.10 19.03
CA ASP A 53 -40.61 -14.22 17.80
C ASP A 53 -39.66 -13.02 17.64
N ARG A 54 -38.37 -13.32 17.49
CA ARG A 54 -37.33 -12.29 17.28
C ARG A 54 -37.43 -11.66 15.90
N PHE A 55 -37.62 -12.48 14.88
CA PHE A 55 -37.71 -12.06 13.50
C PHE A 55 -39.18 -11.91 13.11
N ARG A 56 -39.56 -10.75 12.57
CA ARG A 56 -40.96 -10.42 12.28
C ARG A 56 -41.04 -9.51 11.07
N GLY A 57 -41.90 -9.83 10.11
CA GLY A 57 -42.07 -9.03 8.88
C GLY A 57 -40.79 -8.85 8.08
N ARG A 58 -39.92 -9.87 8.03
CA ARG A 58 -38.57 -9.77 7.46
C ARG A 58 -38.29 -10.87 6.45
N LEU A 59 -37.50 -10.55 5.43
CA LEU A 59 -36.90 -11.53 4.54
C LEU A 59 -35.78 -12.26 5.28
N ILE A 60 -35.74 -13.58 5.20
CA ILE A 60 -34.87 -14.44 6.02
C ILE A 60 -33.92 -15.24 5.14
N TRP A 61 -32.65 -15.29 5.54
CA TRP A 61 -31.64 -16.22 5.03
C TRP A 61 -31.23 -17.19 6.15
N PRO A 62 -31.35 -18.51 5.96
CA PRO A 62 -30.80 -19.49 6.88
C PRO A 62 -29.28 -19.44 6.81
N ILE A 63 -28.65 -19.38 7.97
CA ILE A 63 -27.21 -19.44 8.11
C ILE A 63 -26.84 -20.85 8.54
N ARG A 64 -26.08 -21.52 7.69
CA ARG A 64 -25.72 -22.93 7.85
C ARG A 64 -24.26 -23.08 8.27
N ASP A 65 -23.97 -24.14 9.00
CA ASP A 65 -22.60 -24.54 9.26
C ASP A 65 -21.98 -25.24 8.04
N ILE A 66 -20.73 -25.71 8.18
CA ILE A 66 -20.05 -26.42 7.10
C ILE A 66 -20.69 -27.78 6.76
N ALA A 67 -21.43 -28.41 7.67
CA ALA A 67 -22.14 -29.65 7.42
C ALA A 67 -23.43 -29.41 6.60
N GLY A 68 -23.99 -28.20 6.70
CA GLY A 68 -25.23 -27.77 6.05
C GLY A 68 -26.39 -27.57 7.03
N ASP A 69 -26.15 -27.75 8.32
CA ASP A 69 -27.16 -27.62 9.37
C ASP A 69 -27.42 -26.14 9.66
N THR A 70 -28.71 -25.77 9.77
CA THR A 70 -29.09 -24.38 10.06
C THR A 70 -28.82 -24.06 11.53
N ILE A 71 -27.87 -23.15 11.76
CA ILE A 71 -27.42 -22.73 13.09
C ILE A 71 -27.91 -21.32 13.49
N GLY A 72 -28.43 -20.56 12.53
CA GLY A 72 -28.95 -19.23 12.77
C GLY A 72 -29.61 -18.64 11.53
N PHE A 73 -29.97 -17.36 11.60
CA PHE A 73 -30.67 -16.65 10.55
C PHE A 73 -30.18 -15.21 10.43
N GLY A 74 -30.09 -14.73 9.20
CA GLY A 74 -29.99 -13.31 8.86
C GLY A 74 -31.34 -12.80 8.37
N ALA A 75 -31.74 -11.61 8.80
CA ALA A 75 -33.06 -11.07 8.52
C ALA A 75 -33.00 -9.62 8.04
N ARG A 76 -33.51 -9.33 6.84
CA ARG A 76 -33.56 -7.99 6.27
C ARG A 76 -34.93 -7.35 6.47
N LYS A 77 -34.92 -6.09 6.91
CA LYS A 77 -36.12 -5.24 7.01
C LYS A 77 -36.81 -5.09 5.65
N LEU A 78 -38.14 -5.20 5.64
CA LEU A 78 -38.98 -5.01 4.45
C LEU A 78 -39.95 -3.83 4.59
N TYR A 79 -40.56 -3.68 5.76
CA TYR A 79 -41.57 -2.66 6.04
C TYR A 79 -40.96 -1.45 6.74
N GLU A 80 -41.46 -0.24 6.48
CA GLU A 80 -40.90 1.00 7.04
C GLU A 80 -41.12 1.15 8.55
N ASP A 81 -42.24 0.64 9.05
CA ASP A 81 -42.70 0.69 10.44
C ASP A 81 -41.83 -0.13 11.42
N ASP A 82 -41.08 -1.11 10.91
CA ASP A 82 -40.11 -1.89 11.69
C ASP A 82 -38.94 -1.01 12.16
N GLN A 83 -38.92 -0.62 13.44
CA GLN A 83 -37.88 0.24 14.02
C GLN A 83 -36.50 -0.44 14.22
N GLY A 84 -36.37 -1.72 13.83
CA GLY A 84 -35.12 -2.47 13.94
C GLY A 84 -34.08 -2.14 12.85
N PRO A 85 -32.86 -2.67 12.97
CA PRO A 85 -31.79 -2.42 12.02
C PRO A 85 -32.10 -2.97 10.62
N LYS A 86 -31.42 -2.45 9.59
CA LYS A 86 -31.54 -2.91 8.18
C LYS A 86 -31.34 -4.42 8.06
N TYR A 87 -30.34 -4.97 8.74
CA TYR A 87 -30.11 -6.39 8.91
C TYR A 87 -30.06 -6.76 10.39
N LEU A 88 -30.72 -7.86 10.76
CA LEU A 88 -30.74 -8.43 12.09
C LEU A 88 -30.32 -9.89 12.01
N ASN A 89 -29.31 -10.28 12.78
CA ASN A 89 -28.87 -11.68 12.83
C ASN A 89 -29.26 -12.32 14.17
N THR A 90 -29.25 -13.65 14.19
CA THR A 90 -29.28 -14.43 15.44
C THR A 90 -28.22 -13.88 16.41
N PRO A 91 -28.54 -13.73 17.71
CA PRO A 91 -27.56 -13.37 18.73
C PRO A 91 -26.54 -14.51 18.92
N GLU A 92 -25.52 -14.29 19.74
CA GLU A 92 -24.61 -15.37 20.11
C GLU A 92 -25.38 -16.51 20.80
N THR A 93 -25.21 -17.74 20.31
CA THR A 93 -25.76 -18.96 20.92
C THR A 93 -24.66 -20.02 21.05
N THR A 94 -25.00 -21.21 21.53
CA THR A 94 -24.06 -22.35 21.51
C THR A 94 -23.70 -22.75 20.08
N LEU A 95 -24.65 -22.61 19.14
CA LEU A 95 -24.48 -23.02 17.74
C LEU A 95 -24.01 -21.87 16.84
N TYR A 96 -24.36 -20.63 17.18
CA TYR A 96 -24.11 -19.46 16.36
C TYR A 96 -23.08 -18.54 17.01
N LYS A 97 -21.89 -18.50 16.42
CA LYS A 97 -20.79 -17.59 16.80
C LYS A 97 -20.48 -16.65 15.65
N LYS A 98 -20.80 -15.36 15.77
CA LYS A 98 -20.61 -14.39 14.66
C LYS A 98 -19.19 -14.35 14.15
N SER A 99 -18.21 -14.53 15.02
CA SER A 99 -16.78 -14.53 14.69
C SER A 99 -16.33 -15.74 13.84
N GLN A 100 -17.14 -16.79 13.75
CA GLN A 100 -16.79 -18.05 13.08
C GLN A 100 -17.68 -18.34 11.87
N VAL A 101 -18.85 -17.73 11.79
CA VAL A 101 -19.87 -18.13 10.81
C VAL A 101 -19.72 -17.34 9.51
N LEU A 102 -19.67 -18.08 8.39
CA LEU A 102 -19.63 -17.55 7.04
C LEU A 102 -20.87 -18.03 6.28
N TYR A 103 -21.69 -17.09 5.82
CA TYR A 103 -22.86 -17.40 4.99
C TYR A 103 -22.41 -17.95 3.62
N GLY A 104 -23.08 -19.00 3.14
CA GLY A 104 -22.79 -19.67 1.87
C GLY A 104 -21.67 -20.71 1.95
N ILE A 105 -21.07 -20.94 3.12
CA ILE A 105 -19.96 -21.88 3.30
C ILE A 105 -20.35 -23.33 2.99
N ASP A 106 -21.59 -23.70 3.26
CA ASP A 106 -22.17 -25.02 2.99
C ASP A 106 -22.22 -25.33 1.49
N LEU A 107 -22.53 -24.30 0.68
CA LEU A 107 -22.51 -24.36 -0.77
C LEU A 107 -21.07 -24.31 -1.31
N ALA A 108 -20.23 -23.45 -0.73
CA ALA A 108 -18.92 -23.13 -1.27
C ALA A 108 -17.82 -24.14 -0.91
N LYS A 109 -17.92 -24.88 0.20
CA LYS A 109 -16.81 -25.72 0.74
C LYS A 109 -16.16 -26.65 -0.29
N ARG A 110 -16.95 -27.24 -1.20
CA ARG A 110 -16.46 -28.18 -2.22
C ARG A 110 -15.69 -27.44 -3.31
N SER A 111 -16.22 -26.31 -3.79
CA SER A 111 -15.55 -25.47 -4.78
C SER A 111 -14.30 -24.81 -4.21
N ILE A 112 -14.35 -24.33 -2.95
CA ILE A 112 -13.16 -23.75 -2.28
C ILE A 112 -12.03 -24.78 -2.22
N ALA A 113 -12.31 -26.01 -1.81
CA ALA A 113 -11.29 -27.06 -1.73
C ALA A 113 -10.76 -27.47 -3.12
N LYS A 114 -11.62 -27.50 -4.14
CA LYS A 114 -11.27 -27.89 -5.51
C LYS A 114 -10.48 -26.82 -6.24
N ASP A 115 -11.01 -25.60 -6.25
CA ASP A 115 -10.52 -24.46 -7.03
C ASP A 115 -9.46 -23.66 -6.26
N ARG A 116 -9.28 -23.96 -4.96
CA ARG A 116 -8.32 -23.31 -4.05
C ARG A 116 -8.48 -21.78 -4.00
N GLN A 117 -9.73 -21.34 -4.09
CA GLN A 117 -10.11 -19.95 -4.08
C GLN A 117 -11.22 -19.73 -3.07
N LEU A 118 -11.12 -18.68 -2.27
CA LEU A 118 -12.18 -18.19 -1.42
C LEU A 118 -12.51 -16.75 -1.82
N VAL A 119 -13.77 -16.47 -2.14
CA VAL A 119 -14.22 -15.10 -2.42
C VAL A 119 -15.02 -14.60 -1.22
N VAL A 120 -14.57 -13.54 -0.57
CA VAL A 120 -15.23 -12.92 0.58
C VAL A 120 -15.97 -11.68 0.12
N VAL A 121 -17.30 -11.67 0.27
CA VAL A 121 -18.19 -10.57 -0.09
C VAL A 121 -18.91 -10.01 1.15
N GLU A 122 -19.54 -8.84 1.02
CA GLU A 122 -20.12 -8.11 2.16
C GLU A 122 -21.43 -8.71 2.66
N GLY A 123 -22.36 -9.05 1.76
CA GLY A 123 -23.74 -9.38 2.12
C GLY A 123 -24.28 -10.70 1.59
N TYR A 124 -25.44 -11.09 2.15
CA TYR A 124 -26.18 -12.28 1.74
C TYR A 124 -26.53 -12.28 0.24
N THR A 125 -26.97 -11.12 -0.29
CA THR A 125 -27.33 -10.99 -1.71
C THR A 125 -26.13 -11.07 -2.64
N ASP A 126 -24.95 -10.69 -2.16
CA ASP A 126 -23.72 -10.71 -2.96
C ASP A 126 -23.23 -12.15 -3.10
N VAL A 127 -23.34 -12.95 -2.04
CA VAL A 127 -23.11 -14.40 -2.11
C VAL A 127 -24.06 -15.02 -3.13
N MET A 128 -25.35 -14.71 -3.05
CA MET A 128 -26.32 -15.22 -4.03
C MET A 128 -25.97 -14.81 -5.46
N ALA A 129 -25.64 -13.54 -5.69
CA ALA A 129 -25.27 -13.02 -7.01
C ALA A 129 -24.01 -13.69 -7.55
N CYS A 130 -22.96 -13.84 -6.73
CA CYS A 130 -21.73 -14.53 -7.08
C CYS A 130 -21.97 -15.99 -7.48
N HIS A 131 -22.68 -16.75 -6.63
CA HIS A 131 -22.97 -18.17 -6.92
C HIS A 131 -23.80 -18.34 -8.19
N LEU A 132 -24.82 -17.50 -8.41
CA LEU A 132 -25.62 -17.52 -9.65
C LEU A 132 -24.79 -17.14 -10.88
N ALA A 133 -23.78 -16.26 -10.73
CA ALA A 133 -22.84 -15.93 -11.79
C ALA A 133 -21.75 -17.00 -12.02
N GLY A 134 -21.74 -18.08 -11.23
CA GLY A 134 -20.77 -19.18 -11.32
C GLY A 134 -19.55 -19.04 -10.39
N ILE A 135 -19.48 -17.97 -9.59
CA ILE A 135 -18.47 -17.80 -8.54
C ILE A 135 -18.94 -18.56 -7.29
N THR A 136 -18.85 -19.88 -7.36
CA THR A 136 -19.35 -20.80 -6.31
C THR A 136 -18.46 -20.87 -5.06
N THR A 137 -17.37 -20.11 -5.04
CA THR A 137 -16.42 -19.97 -3.92
C THR A 137 -16.77 -18.80 -3.00
N ALA A 138 -17.86 -18.06 -3.28
CA ALA A 138 -18.23 -16.86 -2.54
C ALA A 138 -18.89 -17.14 -1.19
N VAL A 139 -18.48 -16.38 -0.17
CA VAL A 139 -19.00 -16.40 1.20
C VAL A 139 -19.07 -14.99 1.78
N ALA A 140 -19.88 -14.77 2.81
CA ALA A 140 -19.96 -13.48 3.50
C ALA A 140 -19.93 -13.62 5.03
N THR A 141 -19.42 -12.60 5.71
CA THR A 141 -19.52 -12.49 7.17
C THR A 141 -20.92 -12.05 7.61
N CYS A 142 -21.43 -12.61 8.70
CA CYS A 142 -22.78 -12.32 9.16
C CYS A 142 -22.84 -11.14 10.14
N GLY A 143 -22.68 -9.91 9.62
CA GLY A 143 -22.82 -8.67 10.40
C GLY A 143 -21.67 -8.41 11.38
N THR A 144 -20.45 -8.80 10.99
CA THR A 144 -19.20 -8.56 11.70
C THR A 144 -18.08 -8.36 10.68
N ALA A 145 -16.96 -7.76 11.08
CA ALA A 145 -15.76 -7.76 10.24
C ALA A 145 -15.20 -9.19 10.08
N PHE A 146 -14.60 -9.45 8.92
CA PHE A 146 -13.77 -10.63 8.71
C PHE A 146 -12.54 -10.58 9.61
N GLY A 147 -12.12 -11.72 10.19
CA GLY A 147 -11.10 -11.73 11.24
C GLY A 147 -10.59 -13.11 11.60
N THR A 148 -9.78 -13.19 12.65
CA THR A 148 -8.98 -14.37 13.06
C THR A 148 -9.66 -15.73 12.90
N GLU A 149 -10.87 -15.92 13.43
CA GLU A 149 -11.51 -17.23 13.42
C GLU A 149 -12.03 -17.61 12.02
N HIS A 150 -12.49 -16.63 11.23
CA HIS A 150 -12.81 -16.83 9.82
C HIS A 150 -11.57 -17.26 9.00
N ILE A 151 -10.40 -16.68 9.31
CA ILE A 151 -9.13 -17.04 8.67
C ILE A 151 -8.76 -18.49 8.93
N LYS A 152 -8.95 -18.98 10.16
CA LYS A 152 -8.70 -20.39 10.51
C LYS A 152 -9.57 -21.33 9.69
N ILE A 153 -10.84 -20.96 9.47
CA ILE A 153 -11.76 -21.74 8.64
C ILE A 153 -11.33 -21.70 7.17
N ALA A 154 -11.01 -20.52 6.65
CA ALA A 154 -10.51 -20.33 5.28
C ALA A 154 -9.26 -21.18 5.02
N ARG A 155 -8.27 -21.14 5.92
CA ARG A 155 -7.04 -21.96 5.84
C ARG A 155 -7.34 -23.46 5.80
N ARG A 156 -8.25 -23.93 6.66
CA ARG A 156 -8.63 -25.34 6.71
C ARG A 156 -9.25 -25.79 5.39
N LEU A 157 -10.03 -24.93 4.73
CA LEU A 157 -10.71 -25.22 3.47
C LEU A 157 -9.78 -25.15 2.26
N LEU A 158 -8.80 -24.25 2.26
CA LEU A 158 -7.86 -24.06 1.17
C LEU A 158 -6.71 -25.09 1.14
N SER A 159 -6.66 -26.00 2.12
CA SER A 159 -5.57 -26.98 2.32
C SER A 159 -4.19 -26.30 2.37
N ASP A 160 -3.77 -25.91 3.57
CA ASP A 160 -2.51 -25.23 3.86
C ASP A 160 -1.29 -26.19 3.82
N ASP A 161 -1.17 -27.01 2.77
CA ASP A 161 -0.05 -27.93 2.52
C ASP A 161 1.09 -27.26 1.71
N GLY A 162 1.05 -25.93 1.60
CA GLY A 162 2.05 -25.15 0.85
C GLY A 162 1.83 -25.13 -0.66
N THR A 163 0.76 -25.74 -1.18
CA THR A 163 0.51 -25.85 -2.63
C THR A 163 -0.29 -24.68 -3.24
N GLY A 164 -0.50 -23.60 -2.48
CA GLY A 164 -1.03 -22.33 -2.99
C GLY A 164 -2.55 -22.31 -3.17
N GLY A 165 -3.20 -21.40 -2.44
CA GLY A 165 -4.58 -20.99 -2.65
C GLY A 165 -4.69 -19.47 -2.55
N GLU A 166 -5.84 -18.92 -2.90
CA GLU A 166 -6.07 -17.49 -2.89
C GLU A 166 -7.35 -17.09 -2.16
N VAL A 167 -7.29 -15.91 -1.54
CA VAL A 167 -8.44 -15.27 -0.88
C VAL A 167 -8.67 -13.93 -1.53
N ILE A 168 -9.87 -13.72 -2.05
CA ILE A 168 -10.26 -12.54 -2.81
C ILE A 168 -11.31 -11.79 -2.00
N PHE A 169 -10.99 -10.60 -1.54
CA PHE A 169 -11.96 -9.75 -0.86
C PHE A 169 -12.63 -8.84 -1.89
N THR A 170 -13.97 -8.83 -1.92
CA THR A 170 -14.74 -7.84 -2.65
C THR A 170 -15.25 -6.80 -1.67
N PHE A 171 -15.07 -5.52 -2.00
CA PHE A 171 -15.57 -4.44 -1.18
C PHE A 171 -16.42 -3.49 -2.04
N ASP A 172 -17.46 -2.94 -1.44
CA ASP A 172 -18.16 -1.78 -1.98
C ASP A 172 -17.13 -0.64 -2.03
N GLY A 173 -16.97 0.02 -3.18
CA GLY A 173 -15.79 0.82 -3.54
C GLY A 173 -15.59 2.14 -2.77
N ASP A 174 -16.09 2.24 -1.54
CA ASP A 174 -16.05 3.42 -0.68
C ASP A 174 -14.92 3.40 0.38
N ALA A 175 -14.95 4.38 1.28
CA ALA A 175 -14.01 4.50 2.40
C ALA A 175 -14.11 3.33 3.41
N ALA A 176 -15.25 2.65 3.49
CA ALA A 176 -15.42 1.45 4.31
C ALA A 176 -14.70 0.25 3.69
N GLY A 177 -14.78 0.09 2.37
CA GLY A 177 -14.03 -0.94 1.63
C GLY A 177 -12.52 -0.80 1.76
N GLN A 178 -12.00 0.44 1.73
CA GLN A 178 -10.57 0.70 1.98
C GLN A 178 -10.14 0.33 3.40
N LYS A 179 -10.97 0.66 4.40
CA LYS A 179 -10.71 0.32 5.80
C LYS A 179 -10.81 -1.19 6.05
N ALA A 180 -11.72 -1.87 5.36
CA ALA A 180 -11.86 -3.32 5.40
C ALA A 180 -10.66 -4.03 4.75
N ALA A 181 -10.17 -3.53 3.62
CA ALA A 181 -8.94 -4.02 2.98
C ALA A 181 -7.70 -3.84 3.88
N LEU A 182 -7.57 -2.69 4.55
CA LEU A 182 -6.47 -2.45 5.50
C LEU A 182 -6.54 -3.38 6.72
N ARG A 183 -7.74 -3.67 7.23
CA ARG A 183 -7.92 -4.68 8.28
C ARG A 183 -7.62 -6.10 7.79
N ALA A 184 -8.09 -6.44 6.59
CA ALA A 184 -7.76 -7.72 5.96
C ALA A 184 -6.25 -7.86 5.75
N PHE A 185 -5.55 -6.76 5.50
CA PHE A 185 -4.09 -6.70 5.41
C PHE A 185 -3.40 -6.89 6.77
N GLU A 186 -3.89 -6.29 7.86
CA GLU A 186 -3.34 -6.56 9.21
C GLU A 186 -3.45 -8.05 9.57
N GLU A 187 -4.53 -8.67 9.10
CA GLU A 187 -4.80 -10.09 9.24
C GLU A 187 -4.11 -10.96 8.16
N ASP A 188 -3.57 -10.37 7.08
CA ASP A 188 -2.91 -11.06 5.96
C ASP A 188 -1.67 -11.84 6.38
N GLN A 189 -0.96 -11.33 7.39
CA GLN A 189 0.12 -12.06 8.03
C GLN A 189 -0.30 -13.44 8.56
N ARG A 190 -1.60 -13.67 8.70
CA ARG A 190 -2.22 -14.92 9.11
C ARG A 190 -2.84 -15.65 7.93
N PHE A 191 -2.51 -15.35 6.68
CA PHE A 191 -2.76 -16.22 5.55
C PHE A 191 -1.43 -16.78 5.03
N THR A 192 -1.41 -18.08 4.72
CA THR A 192 -0.36 -18.65 3.85
C THR A 192 -0.77 -18.49 2.38
N ALA A 193 -2.08 -18.42 2.14
CA ALA A 193 -2.69 -18.14 0.85
C ALA A 193 -2.39 -16.71 0.38
N GLN A 194 -2.36 -16.51 -0.94
CA GLN A 194 -2.21 -15.20 -1.54
C GLN A 194 -3.51 -14.41 -1.40
N THR A 195 -3.43 -13.16 -0.95
CA THR A 195 -4.61 -12.31 -0.80
C THR A 195 -4.72 -11.27 -1.90
N TYR A 196 -5.96 -11.10 -2.35
CA TYR A 196 -6.34 -10.21 -3.42
C TYR A 196 -7.55 -9.39 -3.03
N VAL A 197 -7.74 -8.30 -3.75
CA VAL A 197 -8.92 -7.46 -3.67
C VAL A 197 -9.53 -7.28 -5.06
N ALA A 198 -10.85 -7.33 -5.13
CA ALA A 198 -11.61 -7.01 -6.33
C ALA A 198 -12.58 -5.89 -6.01
N VAL A 199 -12.43 -4.74 -6.67
CA VAL A 199 -13.25 -3.55 -6.43
C VAL A 199 -13.78 -3.05 -7.77
N GLU A 200 -15.09 -2.89 -7.87
CA GLU A 200 -15.73 -2.31 -9.06
C GLU A 200 -15.51 -0.78 -9.06
N PRO A 201 -15.05 -0.16 -10.17
CA PRO A 201 -14.68 1.26 -10.19
C PRO A 201 -15.78 2.26 -9.80
N THR A 202 -17.04 1.93 -10.04
CA THR A 202 -18.23 2.71 -9.66
C THR A 202 -18.64 2.48 -8.20
N GLY A 203 -18.02 1.51 -7.54
CA GLY A 203 -18.32 1.09 -6.18
C GLY A 203 -19.51 0.14 -6.05
N ALA A 204 -20.01 -0.41 -7.16
CA ALA A 204 -21.10 -1.37 -7.17
C ALA A 204 -20.71 -2.69 -6.46
N ASP A 205 -21.61 -3.19 -5.60
CA ASP A 205 -21.51 -4.52 -5.00
C ASP A 205 -21.75 -5.62 -6.07
N PRO A 206 -21.37 -6.89 -5.83
CA PRO A 206 -21.61 -7.97 -6.80
C PRO A 206 -23.08 -8.14 -7.20
N CYS A 207 -24.03 -7.83 -6.31
CA CYS A 207 -25.46 -7.93 -6.60
C CYS A 207 -25.94 -6.82 -7.55
N ASP A 208 -25.50 -5.59 -7.35
CA ASP A 208 -25.79 -4.42 -8.17
C ASP A 208 -25.06 -4.51 -9.52
N LEU A 209 -23.82 -5.03 -9.53
CA LEU A 209 -23.07 -5.31 -10.75
C LEU A 209 -23.77 -6.37 -11.61
N ARG A 210 -24.23 -7.47 -11.00
CA ARG A 210 -24.99 -8.51 -11.70
C ARG A 210 -26.28 -7.98 -12.30
N GLN A 211 -27.00 -7.14 -11.55
CA GLN A 211 -28.26 -6.56 -12.03
C GLN A 211 -28.05 -5.60 -13.21
N SER A 212 -26.97 -4.83 -13.19
CA SER A 212 -26.71 -3.80 -14.20
C SER A 212 -25.97 -4.33 -15.44
N LYS A 213 -25.01 -5.25 -15.27
CA LYS A 213 -24.11 -5.72 -16.34
C LYS A 213 -24.12 -7.24 -16.56
N GLY A 214 -24.89 -7.99 -15.77
CA GLY A 214 -25.07 -9.44 -15.92
C GLY A 214 -23.97 -10.28 -15.26
N ASP A 215 -24.13 -11.60 -15.35
CA ASP A 215 -23.27 -12.59 -14.68
C ASP A 215 -21.80 -12.52 -15.11
N ALA A 216 -21.54 -12.22 -16.39
CA ALA A 216 -20.19 -12.09 -16.92
C ALA A 216 -19.39 -11.00 -16.20
N ALA A 217 -20.03 -9.86 -15.90
CA ALA A 217 -19.36 -8.75 -15.22
C ALA A 217 -18.91 -9.12 -13.80
N VAL A 218 -19.69 -9.95 -13.08
CA VAL A 218 -19.27 -10.46 -11.76
C VAL A 218 -18.06 -11.37 -11.90
N ARG A 219 -18.04 -12.25 -12.92
CA ARG A 219 -16.87 -13.10 -13.18
C ARG A 219 -15.63 -12.28 -13.52
N ASP A 220 -15.77 -11.26 -14.35
CA ASP A 220 -14.68 -10.37 -14.75
C ASP A 220 -14.14 -9.56 -13.56
N LEU A 221 -15.02 -9.11 -12.65
CA LEU A 221 -14.61 -8.44 -11.40
C LEU A 221 -13.66 -9.33 -10.58
N ILE A 222 -14.02 -10.61 -10.39
CA ILE A 222 -13.18 -11.56 -9.62
C ILE A 222 -11.91 -11.95 -10.40
N ALA A 223 -11.99 -12.07 -11.72
CA ALA A 223 -10.86 -12.39 -12.58
C ALA A 223 -9.80 -11.27 -12.62
N THR A 224 -10.23 -10.01 -12.53
CA THR A 224 -9.37 -8.81 -12.58
C THR A 224 -8.91 -8.32 -11.20
N ARG A 225 -9.03 -9.18 -10.19
CA ARG A 225 -8.54 -8.92 -8.83
C ARG A 225 -7.07 -8.48 -8.83
N ARG A 226 -6.73 -7.65 -7.84
CA ARG A 226 -5.39 -7.09 -7.66
C ARG A 226 -4.81 -7.52 -6.32
N PRO A 227 -3.47 -7.66 -6.19
CA PRO A 227 -2.88 -8.03 -4.92
C PRO A 227 -3.27 -7.07 -3.78
N LEU A 228 -3.57 -7.60 -2.60
CA LEU A 228 -4.02 -6.81 -1.46
C LEU A 228 -2.97 -5.78 -1.02
N PHE A 229 -1.68 -6.16 -1.06
CA PHE A 229 -0.56 -5.27 -0.77
C PHE A 229 -0.55 -4.03 -1.67
N GLU A 230 -0.74 -4.23 -2.98
CA GLU A 230 -0.76 -3.13 -3.95
C GLU A 230 -1.87 -2.13 -3.62
N PHE A 231 -3.04 -2.64 -3.29
CA PHE A 231 -4.19 -1.83 -2.92
C PHE A 231 -3.96 -1.06 -1.61
N ALA A 232 -3.48 -1.72 -0.55
CA ALA A 232 -3.20 -1.11 0.74
C ALA A 232 -2.17 0.02 0.66
N ILE A 233 -1.11 -0.19 -0.13
CA ILE A 233 -0.10 0.83 -0.38
C ILE A 233 -0.72 2.01 -1.14
N LYS A 234 -1.39 1.77 -2.27
CA LYS A 234 -2.01 2.84 -3.08
C LYS A 234 -3.08 3.61 -2.30
N ALA A 235 -3.86 2.95 -1.44
CA ALA A 235 -4.81 3.62 -0.55
C ALA A 235 -4.10 4.52 0.47
N THR A 236 -2.95 4.09 1.00
CA THR A 236 -2.12 4.92 1.87
C THR A 236 -1.58 6.15 1.14
N LEU A 237 -1.07 5.95 -0.07
CA LEU A 237 -0.53 7.04 -0.89
C LEU A 237 -1.57 8.13 -1.19
N ARG A 238 -2.83 7.76 -1.45
CA ARG A 238 -3.94 8.70 -1.71
C ARG A 238 -4.24 9.68 -0.57
N ARG A 239 -3.78 9.40 0.65
CA ARG A 239 -4.00 10.27 1.82
C ARG A 239 -2.98 11.40 1.93
N HIS A 240 -1.95 11.38 1.08
CA HIS A 240 -0.86 12.35 1.10
C HIS A 240 -0.81 13.14 -0.21
N ASN A 241 -0.36 14.39 -0.12
CA ASN A 241 -0.03 15.16 -1.31
C ASN A 241 1.36 14.73 -1.83
N LEU A 242 1.40 13.85 -2.82
CA LEU A 242 2.65 13.35 -3.39
C LEU A 242 3.39 14.38 -4.26
N ASP A 243 2.80 15.56 -4.50
CA ASP A 243 3.46 16.64 -5.23
C ASP A 243 4.44 17.43 -4.34
N THR A 244 4.40 17.26 -3.01
CA THR A 244 5.34 17.89 -2.08
C THR A 244 6.40 16.91 -1.58
N VAL A 245 7.57 17.43 -1.19
CA VAL A 245 8.62 16.60 -0.58
C VAL A 245 8.13 16.05 0.76
N GLU A 246 7.49 16.88 1.57
CA GLU A 246 6.92 16.52 2.87
C GLU A 246 5.87 15.42 2.74
N GLY A 247 4.99 15.52 1.74
CA GLY A 247 3.95 14.54 1.50
C GLY A 247 4.49 13.21 0.97
N ARG A 248 5.53 13.22 0.12
CA ARG A 248 6.23 11.98 -0.29
C ARG A 248 6.95 11.31 0.87
N VAL A 249 7.63 12.08 1.71
CA VAL A 249 8.31 11.55 2.90
C VAL A 249 7.29 11.02 3.92
N ALA A 250 6.17 11.71 4.14
CA ALA A 250 5.08 11.25 4.99
C ALA A 250 4.45 9.96 4.44
N ALA A 251 4.17 9.92 3.14
CA ALA A 251 3.65 8.74 2.46
C ALA A 251 4.61 7.56 2.53
N LEU A 252 5.92 7.77 2.33
CA LEU A 252 6.93 6.73 2.53
C LEU A 252 6.95 6.22 3.97
N ARG A 253 6.92 7.13 4.95
CA ARG A 253 6.93 6.76 6.37
C ARG A 253 5.72 5.90 6.75
N GLU A 254 4.57 6.15 6.15
CA GLU A 254 3.33 5.40 6.41
C GLU A 254 3.22 4.10 5.59
N SER A 255 3.73 4.07 4.36
CA SER A 255 3.65 2.90 3.46
C SER A 255 4.81 1.91 3.64
N ALA A 256 5.99 2.34 4.07
CA ALA A 256 7.13 1.45 4.33
C ALA A 256 6.81 0.32 5.33
N PRO A 257 6.07 0.57 6.44
CA PRO A 257 5.58 -0.49 7.32
C PRO A 257 4.68 -1.53 6.61
N VAL A 258 3.86 -1.10 5.64
CA VAL A 258 2.99 -2.01 4.88
C VAL A 258 3.84 -2.98 4.04
N VAL A 259 4.84 -2.46 3.33
CA VAL A 259 5.78 -3.28 2.55
C VAL A 259 6.65 -4.17 3.46
N ALA A 260 7.07 -3.66 4.63
CA ALA A 260 7.87 -4.41 5.59
C ALA A 260 7.16 -5.65 6.16
N GLN A 261 5.82 -5.67 6.18
CA GLN A 261 5.03 -6.80 6.65
C GLN A 261 4.91 -7.93 5.63
N ILE A 262 5.30 -7.70 4.36
CA ILE A 262 5.36 -8.76 3.35
C ILE A 262 6.41 -9.78 3.79
N ARG A 263 5.95 -10.99 4.12
CA ARG A 263 6.82 -12.08 4.60
C ARG A 263 7.67 -12.68 3.50
N ASP A 264 7.11 -12.78 2.30
CA ASP A 264 7.79 -13.33 1.14
C ASP A 264 9.01 -12.47 0.76
N ALA A 265 10.19 -13.09 0.85
CA ALA A 265 11.48 -12.42 0.63
C ALA A 265 11.74 -12.07 -0.83
N GLY A 266 11.06 -12.70 -1.78
CA GLY A 266 11.13 -12.39 -3.22
C GLY A 266 10.15 -11.29 -3.63
N ILE A 267 8.94 -11.29 -3.06
CA ILE A 267 7.90 -10.31 -3.37
C ILE A 267 8.19 -8.95 -2.72
N ARG A 268 8.73 -8.92 -1.50
CA ARG A 268 8.96 -7.67 -0.75
C ARG A 268 9.87 -6.67 -1.49
N PRO A 269 11.06 -7.05 -2.03
CA PRO A 269 11.89 -6.13 -2.81
C PRO A 269 11.20 -5.62 -4.08
N ALA A 270 10.34 -6.42 -4.70
CA ALA A 270 9.57 -5.99 -5.87
C ALA A 270 8.58 -4.87 -5.50
N TYR A 271 7.84 -5.01 -4.38
CA TYR A 271 6.96 -3.94 -3.90
C TYR A 271 7.70 -2.70 -3.40
N ALA A 272 8.91 -2.85 -2.84
CA ALA A 272 9.75 -1.69 -2.50
C ALA A 272 10.11 -0.88 -3.76
N ARG A 273 10.37 -1.56 -4.88
CA ARG A 273 10.62 -0.92 -6.19
C ARG A 273 9.36 -0.24 -6.74
N GLU A 274 8.21 -0.90 -6.69
CA GLU A 274 6.92 -0.29 -7.09
C GLU A 274 6.59 0.95 -6.25
N LEU A 275 6.77 0.87 -4.93
CA LEU A 275 6.56 2.00 -4.02
C LEU A 275 7.48 3.18 -4.35
N ALA A 276 8.75 2.92 -4.68
CA ALA A 276 9.67 3.96 -5.14
C ALA A 276 9.17 4.62 -6.43
N GLY A 277 8.65 3.84 -7.39
CA GLY A 277 8.02 4.34 -8.60
C GLY A 277 6.80 5.21 -8.31
N TRP A 278 5.90 4.79 -7.42
CA TRP A 278 4.70 5.56 -7.07
C TRP A 278 5.00 6.85 -6.31
N LEU A 279 6.05 6.86 -5.49
CA LEU A 279 6.49 8.05 -4.76
C LEU A 279 7.39 8.97 -5.60
N GLY A 280 7.97 8.49 -6.70
CA GLY A 280 9.02 9.20 -7.42
C GLY A 280 10.28 9.39 -6.58
N MET A 281 10.63 8.37 -5.78
CA MET A 281 11.82 8.35 -4.91
C MET A 281 12.83 7.31 -5.39
N SER A 282 14.07 7.36 -4.90
CA SER A 282 15.07 6.34 -5.20
C SER A 282 14.66 5.00 -4.59
N VAL A 283 14.96 3.89 -5.29
CA VAL A 283 14.66 2.53 -4.79
C VAL A 283 15.46 2.27 -3.52
N GLU A 284 16.65 2.86 -3.41
CA GLU A 284 17.56 2.76 -2.28
C GLU A 284 16.98 3.42 -1.03
N ASP A 285 16.44 4.64 -1.13
CA ASP A 285 15.81 5.34 -0.01
C ASP A 285 14.56 4.60 0.49
N VAL A 286 13.73 4.12 -0.44
CA VAL A 286 12.53 3.35 -0.09
C VAL A 286 12.91 2.02 0.54
N SER A 287 13.89 1.29 -0.03
CA SER A 287 14.36 0.02 0.53
C SER A 287 14.97 0.19 1.91
N ARG A 288 15.70 1.30 2.15
CA ARG A 288 16.22 1.65 3.47
C ARG A 288 15.10 1.91 4.46
N ALA A 289 14.09 2.68 4.07
CA ALA A 289 12.93 2.97 4.92
C ALA A 289 12.16 1.68 5.28
N VAL A 290 11.96 0.78 4.30
CA VAL A 290 11.37 -0.55 4.52
C VAL A 290 12.23 -1.38 5.48
N GLY A 291 13.55 -1.42 5.29
CA GLY A 291 14.48 -2.12 6.18
C GLY A 291 14.46 -1.58 7.63
N VAL A 292 14.34 -0.26 7.81
CA VAL A 292 14.16 0.36 9.14
C VAL A 292 12.81 -0.04 9.74
N ALA A 293 11.73 -0.04 8.96
CA ALA A 293 10.41 -0.47 9.42
C ALA A 293 10.39 -1.95 9.83
N MET A 294 11.09 -2.82 9.10
CA MET A 294 11.27 -4.23 9.47
C MET A 294 11.97 -4.38 10.82
N LYS A 295 13.09 -3.66 11.03
CA LYS A 295 13.83 -3.71 12.31
C LYS A 295 12.97 -3.25 13.48
N ARG A 296 12.16 -2.20 13.29
CA ARG A 296 11.22 -1.71 14.31
C ARG A 296 10.13 -2.73 14.64
N ALA A 297 9.57 -3.40 13.62
CA ALA A 297 8.58 -4.45 13.82
C ALA A 297 9.15 -5.66 14.59
N SER A 298 10.40 -6.05 14.32
CA SER A 298 11.08 -7.14 15.05
C SER A 298 11.49 -6.77 16.49
N ALA A 299 11.64 -5.48 16.80
CA ALA A 299 12.09 -4.99 18.10
C ALA A 299 10.95 -4.77 19.12
N GLY A 300 9.68 -5.04 18.75
CA GLY A 300 8.55 -4.99 19.67
C GLY A 300 8.22 -3.61 20.27
N ALA A 301 8.66 -2.51 19.64
CA ALA A 301 8.38 -1.16 20.16
C ALA A 301 6.95 -0.70 19.78
N PRO A 302 6.15 -0.17 20.73
CA PRO A 302 4.80 0.31 20.44
C PRO A 302 4.85 1.60 19.59
N ALA A 303 3.84 1.76 18.72
CA ALA A 303 3.67 2.93 17.87
C ALA A 303 3.45 4.23 18.68
N PRO A 304 3.99 5.39 18.27
CA PRO A 304 3.74 6.64 18.96
C PRO A 304 2.39 7.23 18.53
N GLY A 305 1.46 7.37 19.47
CA GLY A 305 0.34 8.30 19.35
C GLY A 305 -0.98 7.91 20.02
N THR A 306 -1.15 8.27 21.30
CA THR A 306 -2.41 8.81 21.86
C THR A 306 -2.10 9.56 23.16
N PRO A 307 -2.58 10.80 23.36
CA PRO A 307 -2.41 11.53 24.61
C PRO A 307 -3.45 11.08 25.63
N SER A 308 -3.03 10.72 26.84
CA SER A 308 -3.94 10.54 27.98
C SER A 308 -3.54 11.46 29.12
N ALA A 309 -4.55 12.13 29.67
CA ALA A 309 -4.47 13.14 30.71
C ALA A 309 -4.32 12.54 32.12
N ALA A 310 -3.76 13.41 32.98
CA ALA A 310 -3.95 13.55 34.44
C ALA A 310 -3.32 12.52 35.41
N GLY A 311 -2.48 13.05 36.32
CA GLY A 311 -2.75 12.91 37.76
C GLY A 311 -1.68 12.32 38.69
N ALA A 312 -0.94 13.23 39.36
CA ALA A 312 -0.44 13.15 40.75
C ALA A 312 0.89 12.42 41.12
N PRO A 313 1.60 12.88 42.18
CA PRO A 313 3.07 12.85 42.26
C PRO A 313 3.71 12.12 43.46
N ALA A 314 5.06 11.98 43.39
CA ALA A 314 6.05 11.82 44.47
C ALA A 314 6.21 10.42 45.14
N PRO A 315 7.36 10.07 45.79
CA PRO A 315 8.41 10.96 46.30
C PRO A 315 9.88 10.59 46.01
N ALA A 316 10.72 11.55 46.39
CA ALA A 316 12.16 11.65 46.25
C ALA A 316 12.98 10.64 47.08
N ARG A 317 14.21 10.37 46.62
CA ARG A 317 15.34 9.99 47.49
C ARG A 317 16.62 10.74 47.09
N SER A 318 17.05 11.57 48.05
CA SER A 318 18.42 11.91 48.48
C SER A 318 19.42 12.50 47.47
N ALA A 319 19.63 13.82 47.61
CA ALA A 319 20.90 14.53 47.40
C ALA A 319 21.96 14.06 48.42
N GLN A 320 23.28 14.14 48.17
CA GLN A 320 24.17 15.32 48.31
C GLN A 320 25.66 14.89 48.05
N PRO A 321 26.71 15.77 48.05
CA PRO A 321 27.03 16.83 47.07
C PRO A 321 28.55 16.92 46.68
N GLY A 322 28.90 17.74 45.68
CA GLY A 322 30.29 18.20 45.46
C GLY A 322 30.49 18.87 44.10
N GLY A 323 30.42 20.21 44.04
CA GLY A 323 30.54 21.04 42.82
C GLY A 323 31.98 21.32 42.34
N PRO A 324 32.27 22.41 41.58
CA PRO A 324 31.37 23.44 41.06
C PRO A 324 31.44 23.70 39.53
N GLY A 325 30.29 24.13 39.01
CA GLY A 325 30.02 25.11 37.94
C GLY A 325 31.04 25.40 36.83
N VAL A 326 30.62 25.12 35.60
CA VAL A 326 30.88 26.03 34.47
C VAL A 326 29.59 26.18 33.66
N ALA A 327 29.22 27.44 33.41
CA ALA A 327 28.00 27.84 32.71
C ALA A 327 27.98 27.36 31.25
N ALA A 328 26.86 26.78 30.81
CA ALA A 328 26.62 26.45 29.41
C ALA A 328 25.98 27.65 28.70
N GLY A 329 26.70 28.21 27.72
CA GLY A 329 26.22 29.19 26.76
C GLY A 329 25.34 28.59 25.66
N PRO A 330 24.82 29.43 24.74
CA PRO A 330 23.75 29.07 23.81
C PRO A 330 24.19 28.13 22.69
N ALA A 331 23.21 27.40 22.15
CA ALA A 331 23.32 26.40 21.10
C ALA A 331 24.14 26.87 19.87
N SER A 332 25.18 26.11 19.50
CA SER A 332 25.86 26.21 18.20
C SER A 332 25.31 25.16 17.23
N GLY A 333 25.19 25.56 15.97
CA GLY A 333 24.53 24.81 14.89
C GLY A 333 25.16 23.44 14.60
N ALA A 334 24.29 22.47 14.31
CA ALA A 334 24.69 21.14 13.87
C ALA A 334 25.38 21.21 12.50
N VAL A 335 26.65 20.84 12.46
CA VAL A 335 27.41 20.66 11.20
C VAL A 335 26.87 19.42 10.48
N PRO A 336 26.58 19.47 9.15
CA PRO A 336 26.13 18.30 8.42
C PRO A 336 27.21 17.21 8.41
N SER A 337 26.86 15.99 8.83
CA SER A 337 27.78 14.85 8.77
C SER A 337 27.72 14.20 7.38
N TYR A 338 28.82 14.26 6.63
CA TYR A 338 28.93 13.59 5.33
C TYR A 338 29.42 12.16 5.52
N GLN A 339 28.57 11.17 5.25
CA GLN A 339 28.98 9.74 5.25
C GLN A 339 29.64 9.38 3.92
N ARG A 340 30.67 8.52 3.97
CA ARG A 340 31.31 7.98 2.76
C ARG A 340 30.30 7.13 1.97
N PRO A 341 30.11 7.37 0.66
CA PRO A 341 29.21 6.59 -0.18
C PRO A 341 29.64 5.12 -0.29
N ASP A 342 28.68 4.19 -0.40
CA ASP A 342 28.97 2.76 -0.59
C ASP A 342 29.57 2.53 -2.00
N PRO A 343 30.78 1.96 -2.13
CA PRO A 343 31.40 1.67 -3.43
C PRO A 343 30.59 0.73 -4.33
N ARG A 344 29.62 -0.01 -3.78
CA ARG A 344 28.76 -0.96 -4.53
C ARG A 344 27.47 -0.34 -5.06
N ASP A 345 27.18 0.92 -4.73
CA ASP A 345 26.04 1.64 -5.27
C ASP A 345 26.34 2.10 -6.71
N PRO A 346 25.61 1.61 -7.73
CA PRO A 346 25.87 1.96 -9.13
C PRO A 346 25.60 3.43 -9.45
N VAL A 347 24.69 4.10 -8.71
CA VAL A 347 24.42 5.54 -8.88
C VAL A 347 25.56 6.37 -8.29
N ALA A 348 25.98 6.03 -7.06
CA ALA A 348 27.14 6.66 -6.44
C ALA A 348 28.42 6.41 -7.26
N SER A 349 28.56 5.25 -7.90
CA SER A 349 29.69 4.93 -8.78
C SER A 349 29.71 5.80 -10.03
N MET A 350 28.57 6.01 -10.70
CA MET A 350 28.47 6.91 -11.86
C MET A 350 28.73 8.37 -11.49
N GLU A 351 28.16 8.83 -10.37
CA GLU A 351 28.37 10.19 -9.84
C GLU A 351 29.84 10.43 -9.46
N ARG A 352 30.45 9.46 -8.81
CA ARG A 352 31.88 9.46 -8.50
C ARG A 352 32.71 9.58 -9.78
N GLN A 353 32.45 8.72 -10.78
CA GLN A 353 33.17 8.73 -12.06
C GLN A 353 33.03 10.08 -12.80
N ALA A 354 31.85 10.70 -12.75
CA ALA A 354 31.65 12.02 -13.34
C ALA A 354 32.45 13.12 -12.65
N LEU A 355 32.54 13.08 -11.31
CA LEU A 355 33.38 14.02 -10.56
C LEU A 355 34.88 13.77 -10.75
N GLU A 356 35.31 12.50 -10.84
CA GLU A 356 36.68 12.13 -11.20
C GLU A 356 37.07 12.75 -12.55
N VAL A 357 36.22 12.58 -13.57
CA VAL A 357 36.43 13.18 -14.90
C VAL A 357 36.46 14.71 -14.83
N ALA A 358 35.53 15.33 -14.11
CA ALA A 358 35.44 16.79 -13.99
C ALA A 358 36.62 17.42 -13.20
N LEU A 359 37.21 16.71 -12.24
CA LEU A 359 38.38 17.15 -11.48
C LEU A 359 39.67 16.98 -12.28
N GLN A 360 39.83 15.82 -12.93
CA GLN A 360 41.09 15.43 -13.57
C GLN A 360 41.22 15.98 -14.99
N GLU A 361 40.11 16.10 -15.72
CA GLU A 361 40.09 16.55 -17.12
C GLU A 361 39.14 17.77 -17.31
N PRO A 362 39.37 18.89 -16.60
CA PRO A 362 38.45 20.03 -16.64
C PRO A 362 38.29 20.62 -18.04
N ALA A 363 39.32 20.55 -18.89
CA ALA A 363 39.28 21.06 -20.27
C ALA A 363 38.13 20.49 -21.11
N LEU A 364 37.63 19.29 -20.77
CA LEU A 364 36.47 18.67 -21.43
C LEU A 364 35.14 19.34 -21.06
N LEU A 365 35.10 20.15 -20.01
CA LEU A 365 33.93 20.92 -19.59
C LEU A 365 33.80 22.25 -20.35
N GLY A 366 34.60 22.52 -21.38
CA GLY A 366 34.51 23.76 -22.16
C GLY A 366 33.16 23.95 -22.90
N GLY A 367 32.82 25.20 -23.18
CA GLY A 367 31.65 25.57 -23.98
C GLY A 367 30.32 25.11 -23.37
N GLY A 368 29.40 24.60 -24.19
CA GLY A 368 28.07 24.16 -23.75
C GLY A 368 28.05 22.93 -22.82
N ILE A 369 29.20 22.24 -22.65
CA ILE A 369 29.32 21.11 -21.73
C ILE A 369 29.32 21.60 -20.28
N TRP A 370 29.94 22.76 -20.00
CA TRP A 370 29.90 23.37 -18.67
C TRP A 370 28.48 23.62 -18.21
N GLU A 371 27.64 24.23 -19.05
CA GLU A 371 26.25 24.56 -18.68
C GLU A 371 25.43 23.31 -18.36
N ARG A 372 25.66 22.21 -19.09
CA ARG A 372 25.02 20.92 -18.81
C ARG A 372 25.55 20.29 -17.53
N PHE A 373 26.86 20.34 -17.32
CA PHE A 373 27.49 19.82 -16.11
C PHE A 373 27.11 20.64 -14.87
N SER A 374 27.10 21.96 -14.95
CA SER A 374 26.75 22.85 -13.84
C SER A 374 25.27 22.73 -13.47
N ALA A 375 24.38 22.47 -14.43
CA ALA A 375 22.96 22.20 -14.19
C ALA A 375 22.69 20.78 -13.63
N ALA A 376 23.71 19.91 -13.58
CA ALA A 376 23.61 18.56 -13.03
C ALA A 376 23.10 18.55 -11.58
N ARG A 377 22.39 17.49 -11.23
CA ARG A 377 22.03 17.17 -9.84
C ARG A 377 22.54 15.80 -9.46
N PHE A 378 23.35 15.78 -8.41
CA PHE A 378 23.92 14.61 -7.77
C PHE A 378 23.02 14.20 -6.58
N VAL A 379 22.75 12.91 -6.48
CA VAL A 379 21.90 12.29 -5.45
C VAL A 379 22.68 12.08 -4.16
N THR A 380 23.97 11.75 -4.29
CA THR A 380 24.86 11.52 -3.15
C THR A 380 25.24 12.86 -2.50
N PRO A 381 24.89 13.12 -1.22
CA PRO A 381 25.11 14.43 -0.61
C PRO A 381 26.57 14.91 -0.60
N ALA A 382 27.52 13.98 -0.43
CA ALA A 382 28.95 14.29 -0.51
C ALA A 382 29.37 14.73 -1.92
N PHE A 383 28.87 14.07 -2.97
CA PHE A 383 29.17 14.42 -4.36
C PHE A 383 28.42 15.67 -4.82
N GLN A 384 27.20 15.91 -4.32
CA GLN A 384 26.48 17.16 -4.55
C GLN A 384 27.24 18.35 -3.95
N ALA A 385 27.77 18.23 -2.73
CA ALA A 385 28.56 19.29 -2.13
C ALA A 385 29.87 19.58 -2.90
N VAL A 386 30.52 18.54 -3.44
CA VAL A 386 31.69 18.71 -4.32
C VAL A 386 31.31 19.37 -5.64
N HIS A 387 30.17 18.98 -6.22
CA HIS A 387 29.64 19.59 -7.44
C HIS A 387 29.25 21.07 -7.25
N ASP A 388 28.65 21.41 -6.12
CA ASP A 388 28.32 22.79 -5.78
C ASP A 388 29.59 23.65 -5.63
N ALA A 389 30.65 23.10 -5.04
CA ALA A 389 31.96 23.74 -4.96
C ALA A 389 32.60 23.95 -6.35
N MET A 390 32.47 22.99 -7.28
CA MET A 390 32.86 23.17 -8.68
C MET A 390 32.06 24.29 -9.36
N ARG A 391 30.73 24.30 -9.16
CA ARG A 391 29.86 25.34 -9.72
C ARG A 391 30.25 26.73 -9.22
N ALA A 392 30.55 26.85 -7.92
CA ALA A 392 30.99 28.10 -7.29
C ALA A 392 32.34 28.58 -7.83
N SER A 393 33.25 27.65 -8.15
CA SER A 393 34.56 27.97 -8.76
C SER A 393 34.44 28.55 -10.18
N GLY A 394 33.35 28.21 -10.89
CA GLY A 394 32.98 28.79 -12.18
C GLY A 394 33.85 28.32 -13.37
N PRO A 395 33.44 28.61 -14.62
CA PRO A 395 34.11 28.08 -15.80
C PRO A 395 35.46 28.75 -16.11
N GLY A 396 35.78 29.89 -15.47
CA GLY A 396 36.99 30.67 -15.74
C GLY A 396 38.29 29.93 -15.40
N LEU A 397 38.23 28.92 -14.52
CA LEU A 397 39.38 28.12 -14.08
C LEU A 397 39.53 26.79 -14.82
N ILE A 398 38.61 26.46 -15.74
CA ILE A 398 38.63 25.20 -16.51
C ILE A 398 39.92 25.02 -17.32
N GLY A 399 40.53 26.12 -17.77
CA GLY A 399 41.81 26.12 -18.50
C GLY A 399 43.05 26.00 -17.62
N GLU A 400 42.90 25.99 -16.29
CA GLU A 400 44.01 25.98 -15.32
C GLU A 400 43.84 24.81 -14.32
N PRO A 401 44.18 23.56 -14.70
CA PRO A 401 43.85 22.36 -13.91
C PRO A 401 44.35 22.36 -12.46
N LEU A 402 45.54 22.95 -12.20
CA LEU A 402 46.09 23.06 -10.84
C LEU A 402 45.27 24.03 -9.99
N ARG A 403 44.93 25.21 -10.53
CA ARG A 403 44.10 26.21 -9.82
C ARG A 403 42.65 25.75 -9.66
N TRP A 404 42.15 24.96 -10.60
CA TRP A 404 40.82 24.35 -10.55
C TRP A 404 40.63 23.50 -9.29
N VAL A 405 41.53 22.55 -9.05
CA VAL A 405 41.43 21.66 -7.87
C VAL A 405 41.69 22.43 -6.58
N GLU A 406 42.63 23.38 -6.56
CA GLU A 406 42.89 24.24 -5.39
C GLU A 406 41.65 25.07 -5.00
N GLN A 407 40.96 25.67 -5.97
CA GLN A 407 39.75 26.44 -5.70
C GLN A 407 38.63 25.54 -5.17
N ILE A 408 38.42 24.35 -5.75
CA ILE A 408 37.40 23.42 -5.27
C ILE A 408 37.68 22.95 -3.84
N MET A 409 38.95 22.70 -3.51
CA MET A 409 39.38 22.35 -2.14
C MET A 409 39.13 23.48 -1.13
N HIS A 410 39.13 24.74 -1.58
CA HIS A 410 38.79 25.90 -0.78
C HIS A 410 37.27 26.02 -0.54
N GLU A 411 36.48 25.81 -1.60
CA GLU A 411 35.01 25.94 -1.58
C GLU A 411 34.29 24.77 -0.89
N VAL A 412 34.88 23.57 -0.92
CA VAL A 412 34.25 22.37 -0.36
C VAL A 412 34.29 22.37 1.18
N PRO A 413 33.24 21.89 1.88
CA PRO A 413 33.27 21.70 3.33
C PRO A 413 34.51 20.93 3.81
N GLU A 414 35.11 21.34 4.92
CA GLU A 414 36.35 20.75 5.45
C GLU A 414 36.34 19.21 5.56
N PRO A 415 35.24 18.55 6.00
CA PRO A 415 35.19 17.08 6.07
C PRO A 415 35.28 16.36 4.71
N LEU A 416 35.03 17.07 3.61
CA LEU A 416 35.02 16.51 2.25
C LEU A 416 36.33 16.77 1.48
N ARG A 417 37.26 17.56 2.01
CA ARG A 417 38.58 17.79 1.41
C ARG A 417 39.32 16.48 1.10
N PRO A 418 39.37 15.47 2.00
CA PRO A 418 40.01 14.19 1.69
C PRO A 418 39.34 13.46 0.51
N LEU A 419 38.03 13.61 0.34
CA LEU A 419 37.30 12.99 -0.77
C LEU A 419 37.67 13.67 -2.10
N VAL A 420 37.74 15.00 -2.15
CA VAL A 420 38.18 15.71 -3.37
C VAL A 420 39.62 15.34 -3.73
N SER A 421 40.52 15.27 -2.76
CA SER A 421 41.90 14.81 -2.99
C SER A 421 41.96 13.38 -3.52
N GLU A 422 41.12 12.47 -3.03
CA GLU A 422 41.00 11.11 -3.54
C GLU A 422 40.55 11.13 -5.01
N LEU A 423 39.41 11.78 -5.32
CA LEU A 423 38.83 11.82 -6.67
C LEU A 423 39.74 12.49 -7.71
N ALA A 424 40.58 13.44 -7.28
CA ALA A 424 41.52 14.13 -8.17
C ALA A 424 42.74 13.28 -8.59
N VAL A 425 42.97 12.13 -7.95
CA VAL A 425 44.16 11.29 -8.21
C VAL A 425 43.84 9.83 -8.53
N VAL A 426 42.57 9.39 -8.43
CA VAL A 426 42.17 8.02 -8.81
C VAL A 426 42.50 7.77 -10.28
N PRO A 427 43.26 6.71 -10.62
CA PRO A 427 43.59 6.42 -12.01
C PRO A 427 42.32 6.10 -12.82
N LEU A 428 42.11 6.84 -13.91
CA LEU A 428 41.04 6.57 -14.86
C LEU A 428 41.29 5.24 -15.58
N PRO A 429 40.27 4.40 -15.82
CA PRO A 429 40.43 3.05 -16.38
C PRO A 429 40.68 3.08 -17.90
N ALA A 430 41.85 3.58 -18.30
CA ALA A 430 42.30 3.62 -19.70
C ALA A 430 43.84 3.59 -19.78
N SER A 431 44.38 3.02 -20.85
CA SER A 431 45.83 2.78 -21.00
C SER A 431 46.53 3.72 -21.99
N THR A 432 45.79 4.55 -22.72
CA THR A 432 46.32 5.53 -23.69
C THR A 432 45.59 6.87 -23.56
N ALA A 433 46.23 7.98 -23.97
CA ALA A 433 45.64 9.32 -23.89
C ALA A 433 44.33 9.44 -24.69
N GLU A 434 44.25 8.79 -25.85
CA GLU A 434 43.05 8.74 -26.68
C GLU A 434 41.91 7.94 -26.01
N ALA A 435 42.25 6.83 -25.33
CA ALA A 435 41.28 6.04 -24.58
C ALA A 435 40.76 6.76 -23.33
N VAL A 436 41.60 7.58 -22.67
CA VAL A 436 41.19 8.44 -21.55
C VAL A 436 40.17 9.47 -22.03
N GLN A 437 40.45 10.17 -23.14
CA GLN A 437 39.51 11.15 -23.69
C GLN A 437 38.16 10.53 -24.08
N LYS A 438 38.17 9.34 -24.67
CA LYS A 438 36.95 8.60 -24.99
C LYS A 438 36.19 8.22 -23.71
N TYR A 439 36.88 7.65 -22.73
CA TYR A 439 36.28 7.29 -21.44
C TYR A 439 35.61 8.51 -20.77
N CYS A 440 36.30 9.64 -20.72
CA CYS A 440 35.76 10.87 -20.12
C CYS A 440 34.49 11.35 -20.83
N LYS A 441 34.47 11.35 -22.17
CA LYS A 441 33.29 11.69 -22.97
C LYS A 441 32.13 10.72 -22.72
N ASP A 442 32.40 9.42 -22.63
CA ASP A 442 31.39 8.40 -22.38
C ASP A 442 30.76 8.54 -20.99
N ILE A 443 31.55 8.92 -19.98
CA ILE A 443 31.06 9.16 -18.62
C ILE A 443 30.18 10.42 -18.58
N LEU A 444 30.63 11.53 -19.17
CA LEU A 444 29.83 12.77 -19.22
C LEU A 444 28.54 12.57 -20.04
N SER A 445 28.58 11.83 -21.14
CA SER A 445 27.40 11.52 -21.96
C SER A 445 26.38 10.68 -21.18
N ARG A 446 26.84 9.68 -20.41
CA ARG A 446 25.98 8.90 -19.51
C ARG A 446 25.36 9.74 -18.40
N LEU A 447 26.13 10.68 -17.83
CA LEU A 447 25.61 11.65 -16.85
C LEU A 447 24.48 12.51 -17.46
N PHE A 448 24.69 13.07 -18.66
CA PHE A 448 23.71 13.91 -19.32
C PHE A 448 22.46 13.13 -19.77
N GLU A 449 22.62 11.89 -20.24
CA GLU A 449 21.49 11.01 -20.56
C GLU A 449 20.60 10.77 -19.33
N LEU A 450 21.21 10.52 -18.16
CA LEU A 450 20.48 10.32 -16.92
C LEU A 450 19.71 11.58 -16.50
N GLN A 451 20.31 12.77 -16.66
CA GLN A 451 19.66 14.04 -16.39
C GLN A 451 18.46 14.30 -17.30
N ILE A 452 18.64 14.09 -18.61
CA ILE A 452 17.55 14.21 -19.58
C ILE A 452 16.40 13.27 -19.21
N THR A 453 16.72 12.04 -18.81
CA THR A 453 15.71 11.07 -18.38
C THR A 453 14.90 11.57 -17.18
N ARG A 454 15.55 12.19 -16.19
CA ARG A 454 14.88 12.81 -15.03
C ARG A 454 14.02 14.00 -15.43
N VAL A 455 14.55 14.95 -16.19
CA VAL A 455 13.80 16.15 -16.65
C VAL A 455 12.59 15.75 -17.51
N LYS A 456 12.73 14.71 -18.35
CA LYS A 456 11.61 14.16 -19.12
C LYS A 456 10.53 13.55 -18.22
N ALA A 457 10.91 12.82 -17.17
CA ALA A 457 9.95 12.28 -16.21
C ALA A 457 9.15 13.39 -15.51
N ASP A 458 9.83 14.47 -15.09
CA ASP A 458 9.18 15.63 -14.48
C ASP A 458 8.20 16.32 -15.44
N LYS A 459 8.63 16.57 -16.69
CA LYS A 459 7.78 17.20 -17.73
C LYS A 459 6.62 16.31 -18.18
N MET A 460 6.81 14.99 -18.27
CA MET A 460 5.71 14.04 -18.51
C MET A 460 4.70 14.07 -17.37
N GLY A 461 5.16 14.14 -16.12
CA GLY A 461 4.28 14.33 -14.98
C GLY A 461 3.47 15.63 -15.06
N GLN A 462 4.11 16.74 -15.47
CA GLN A 462 3.41 18.02 -15.70
C GLN A 462 2.35 17.91 -16.80
N LEU A 463 2.69 17.25 -17.93
CA LEU A 463 1.78 17.06 -19.04
C LEU A 463 0.55 16.22 -18.66
N GLN A 464 0.72 15.18 -17.85
CA GLN A 464 -0.37 14.31 -17.39
C GLN A 464 -1.36 15.00 -16.43
N ARG A 465 -0.94 16.10 -15.77
CA ARG A 465 -1.78 16.88 -14.85
C ARG A 465 -2.48 18.07 -15.53
N LEU A 466 -2.10 18.41 -16.76
CA LEU A 466 -2.69 19.49 -17.52
C LEU A 466 -3.95 19.02 -18.26
N ASP A 467 -5.06 19.72 -18.06
CA ASP A 467 -6.24 19.56 -18.91
C ASP A 467 -5.97 20.21 -20.28
N PRO A 468 -5.93 19.43 -21.38
CA PRO A 468 -5.63 19.94 -22.71
C PRO A 468 -6.64 20.98 -23.21
N ALA A 469 -7.89 20.94 -22.71
CA ALA A 469 -8.94 21.87 -23.09
C ALA A 469 -8.86 23.20 -22.32
N ALA A 470 -8.38 23.17 -21.08
CA ALA A 470 -8.27 24.35 -20.23
C ALA A 470 -6.99 25.17 -20.50
N ASN A 471 -5.87 24.50 -20.83
CA ASN A 471 -4.56 25.16 -21.01
C ASN A 471 -3.81 24.64 -22.27
N PRO A 472 -4.29 24.96 -23.48
CA PRO A 472 -3.75 24.41 -24.72
C PRO A 472 -2.31 24.86 -25.03
N GLU A 473 -1.93 26.10 -24.67
CA GLU A 473 -0.59 26.64 -24.94
C GLU A 473 0.50 25.95 -24.09
N ASP A 474 0.20 25.71 -22.81
CA ASP A 474 1.10 25.01 -21.88
C ASP A 474 1.28 23.54 -22.27
N PHE A 475 0.20 22.88 -22.68
CA PHE A 475 0.22 21.51 -23.19
C PHE A 475 1.11 21.39 -24.45
N GLN A 476 0.99 22.34 -25.39
CA GLN A 476 1.85 22.36 -26.57
C GLN A 476 3.31 22.70 -26.24
N ARG A 477 3.56 23.62 -25.30
CA ARG A 477 4.92 23.96 -24.86
C ARG A 477 5.62 22.74 -24.26
N LEU A 478 4.98 22.03 -23.33
CA LEU A 478 5.57 20.84 -22.69
C LEU A 478 5.83 19.71 -23.69
N ASN A 479 4.93 19.49 -24.66
CA ASN A 479 5.17 18.51 -25.71
C ASN A 479 6.39 18.86 -26.59
N ARG A 480 6.57 20.14 -26.94
CA ARG A 480 7.77 20.59 -27.67
C ARG A 480 9.04 20.36 -26.85
N GLU A 481 9.01 20.72 -25.56
CA GLU A 481 10.16 20.52 -24.66
C GLU A 481 10.51 19.03 -24.48
N LEU A 482 9.51 18.15 -24.37
CA LEU A 482 9.71 16.70 -24.31
C LEU A 482 10.30 16.13 -25.60
N MET A 483 9.90 16.66 -26.76
CA MET A 483 10.45 16.28 -28.06
C MET A 483 11.92 16.70 -28.19
N VAL A 484 12.26 17.94 -27.79
CA VAL A 484 13.64 18.43 -27.77
C VAL A 484 14.52 17.55 -26.89
N LEU A 485 14.07 17.24 -25.67
CA LEU A 485 14.81 16.37 -24.75
C LEU A 485 15.00 14.94 -25.31
N GLU A 486 14.03 14.40 -26.03
CA GLU A 486 14.18 13.09 -26.69
C GLU A 486 15.18 13.14 -27.85
N MET A 487 15.22 14.23 -28.62
CA MET A 487 16.23 14.43 -29.67
C MET A 487 17.64 14.55 -29.08
N GLU A 488 17.80 15.33 -28.00
CA GLU A 488 19.08 15.47 -27.30
C GLU A 488 19.57 14.13 -26.72
N ARG A 489 18.68 13.32 -26.13
CA ARG A 489 19.05 11.99 -25.62
C ARG A 489 19.54 11.07 -26.73
N ARG A 490 18.93 11.15 -27.93
CA ARG A 490 19.34 10.33 -29.08
C ARG A 490 20.69 10.76 -29.62
N ALA A 491 20.97 12.06 -29.69
CA ALA A 491 22.27 12.57 -30.10
C ALA A 491 23.41 12.10 -29.17
N LEU A 492 23.16 12.10 -27.85
CA LEU A 492 24.13 11.57 -26.87
C LEU A 492 24.42 10.07 -27.03
N ARG A 493 23.51 9.30 -27.65
CA ARG A 493 23.70 7.88 -27.94
C ARG A 493 24.34 7.61 -29.31
N SER A 494 24.30 8.56 -30.24
CA SER A 494 24.98 8.45 -31.53
C SER A 494 26.44 8.90 -31.46
N ASP A 495 26.77 9.73 -30.48
CA ASP A 495 28.11 10.31 -30.28
C ASP A 495 28.99 9.51 -29.30
N ALA A 496 28.42 8.49 -28.64
CA ALA A 496 29.10 7.51 -27.75
C ALA A 496 29.37 6.20 -28.49
#